data_AF-A0A7C8KRM5-F1
#
_entry.id   AF-A0A7C8KRM5-F1
#
_cell.length_a   1.000
_cell.length_b   1.000
_cell.length_c   1.000
_cell.angle_alpha   90.00
_cell.angle_beta   90.00
_cell.angle_gamma   90.00
#
_symmetry.space_group_name_H-M   'P 1'
#
loop_
_entity.id
_entity.type
_entity.pdbx_description
1 polymer ?
#
loop_
_entity_poly.entity_id
_entity_poly.type
_entity_poly.pdbx_seq_one_letter_code
_entity_poly.pdbx_strand_id
1 'polypeptide(L)'
;MIGVLIASLLAMILYLTGVIITVSLSKENTTSVFRRGLVLFVTGFIITAAIFYFTMPTISVPNIIIANTVIAIILLPLFLYSIKPGEKAETRKVMPLISLITIAVISIIVVIITGFVTLDEAHKSIHTSLEEEAKPLTKDETPIAVAPEFARNKIQKAMSLVPNPQFYGLGKLQVQKVNGEVVYIAPVEFSDFWKFVRGKETPGYFMISATNINAQPEFHESTMQYTNSSYFHKNVNRVIYNKYPQYIQLGEAQIEVDEDGKPWYVQTLYRPMHITNKPDMSKLKVVVIDPVTSEMKMYNTSEAPDFIDGSISSEIASLENEYFGKYIHGWLNSIFGKRDVKIPNESGSETSVTPIFDENGKMFYFTDFTSPKENIDSALGYSLIDARTGELTYYSGDQDYAIMDSEGAKQIVNKEFPEKRWEGYMPVLYNIDGNPTWVVNVLDPNGLHKQYAYIKANDSDFVVFGDTANEALSAYRLALVQNPGNVGATDEASLESRTGQISRVLVTSTDQGQVVQFLIDGDQTIYSVNGSKVPLAIFLEKGDQVSAEVRILDNGTAIVNSMEIEGLTP
;
A
#
# COMPACT_ATOMS: atom_id res chain seq x y z
N MET A 1 11.54 11.90 26.30
CA MET A 1 10.96 11.21 27.48
C MET A 1 9.65 11.82 27.97
N ILE A 2 9.27 13.05 27.56
CA ILE A 2 8.08 13.73 28.09
C ILE A 2 6.81 12.90 27.87
N GLY A 3 6.60 12.38 26.65
CA GLY A 3 5.44 11.53 26.35
C GLY A 3 5.31 10.30 27.26
N VAL A 4 6.41 9.58 27.51
CA VAL A 4 6.44 8.43 28.42
C VAL A 4 6.01 8.83 29.83
N LEU A 5 6.60 9.90 30.37
CA LEU A 5 6.30 10.35 31.74
C LEU A 5 4.84 10.78 31.91
N ILE A 6 4.28 11.49 30.91
CA ILE A 6 2.87 11.90 30.92
C ILE A 6 1.97 10.68 30.85
N ALA A 7 2.22 9.75 29.92
CA ALA A 7 1.42 8.53 29.78
C ALA A 7 1.44 7.71 31.08
N SER A 8 2.61 7.54 31.71
CA SER A 8 2.74 6.81 32.97
C SER A 8 2.00 7.50 34.12
N LEU A 9 2.01 8.85 34.17
CA LEU A 9 1.26 9.58 35.18
C LEU A 9 -0.25 9.39 34.99
N LEU A 10 -0.73 9.50 33.74
CA LEU A 10 -2.14 9.28 33.39
C LEU A 10 -2.58 7.85 33.72
N ALA A 11 -1.70 6.87 33.54
CA ALA A 11 -1.98 5.46 33.85
C ALA A 11 -2.08 5.15 35.36
N MET A 12 -1.75 6.09 36.24
CA MET A 12 -1.79 5.92 37.70
C MET A 12 -3.03 6.57 38.36
N ILE A 13 -3.90 7.23 37.59
CA ILE A 13 -5.05 8.00 38.11
C ILE A 13 -6.00 7.11 38.92
N LEU A 14 -6.33 5.91 38.41
CA LEU A 14 -7.26 5.00 39.07
C LEU A 14 -6.67 4.48 40.39
N TYR A 15 -5.36 4.22 40.43
CA TYR A 15 -4.65 3.85 41.65
C TYR A 15 -4.69 5.00 42.68
N LEU A 16 -4.36 6.22 42.28
CA LEU A 16 -4.40 7.40 43.16
C LEU A 16 -5.81 7.62 43.74
N THR A 17 -6.84 7.47 42.91
CA THR A 17 -8.24 7.56 43.34
C THR A 17 -8.55 6.52 44.41
N GLY A 18 -8.10 5.27 44.22
CA GLY A 18 -8.26 4.22 45.21
C GLY A 18 -7.50 4.48 46.52
N VAL A 19 -6.31 5.09 46.46
CA VAL A 19 -5.57 5.54 47.65
C VAL A 19 -6.38 6.60 48.41
N ILE A 20 -6.91 7.62 47.72
CA ILE A 20 -7.72 8.69 48.34
C ILE A 20 -8.98 8.13 49.03
N ILE A 21 -9.71 7.23 48.36
CA ILE A 21 -10.88 6.54 48.92
C ILE A 21 -10.49 5.77 50.19
N THR A 22 -9.39 5.02 50.13
CA THR A 22 -8.93 4.20 51.26
C THR A 22 -8.50 5.07 52.44
N VAL A 23 -7.81 6.18 52.19
CA VAL A 23 -7.40 7.15 53.21
C VAL A 23 -8.61 7.78 53.90
N SER A 24 -9.63 8.17 53.13
CA SER A 24 -10.88 8.75 53.65
C SER A 24 -11.68 7.78 54.56
N LEU A 25 -11.61 6.48 54.25
CA LEU A 25 -12.36 5.45 54.97
C LEU A 25 -11.56 4.78 56.11
N SER A 26 -10.25 5.04 56.18
CA SER A 26 -9.37 4.39 57.16
C SER A 26 -9.51 5.02 58.55
N LYS A 27 -9.61 4.16 59.57
CA LYS A 27 -9.48 4.56 60.98
C LYS A 27 -8.03 4.63 61.46
N GLU A 28 -7.09 4.19 60.62
CA GLU A 28 -5.65 4.24 60.90
C GLU A 28 -5.11 5.67 60.73
N ASN A 29 -3.88 5.92 61.21
CA ASN A 29 -3.22 7.21 61.04
C ASN A 29 -3.13 7.58 59.55
N THR A 30 -3.88 8.62 59.15
CA THR A 30 -4.01 9.14 57.80
C THR A 30 -2.64 9.37 57.14
N THR A 31 -1.70 9.93 57.89
CA THR A 31 -0.34 10.24 57.42
C THR A 31 0.44 8.97 57.08
N SER A 32 0.27 7.90 57.87
CA SER A 32 0.93 6.61 57.64
C SER A 32 0.37 5.89 56.42
N VAL A 33 -0.95 5.85 56.28
CA VAL A 33 -1.64 5.23 55.14
C VAL A 33 -1.30 5.97 53.84
N PHE A 34 -1.34 7.31 53.87
CA PHE A 34 -0.99 8.13 52.72
C PHE A 34 0.49 7.95 52.32
N ARG A 35 1.41 7.91 53.29
CA ARG A 35 2.84 7.67 53.02
C ARG A 35 3.06 6.32 52.34
N ARG A 36 2.39 5.25 52.77
CA ARG A 36 2.50 3.92 52.13
C ARG A 36 1.95 3.94 50.70
N GLY A 37 0.83 4.62 50.48
CA GLY A 37 0.27 4.83 49.14
C GLY A 37 1.22 5.62 48.22
N LEU A 38 1.87 6.65 48.76
CA LEU A 38 2.84 7.45 48.01
C LEU A 38 4.10 6.65 47.64
N VAL A 39 4.61 5.80 48.55
CA VAL A 39 5.77 4.94 48.25
C VAL A 39 5.44 3.98 47.11
N LEU A 40 4.27 3.33 47.15
CA LEU A 40 3.82 2.43 46.09
C LEU A 40 3.50 3.18 44.79
N PHE A 41 2.99 4.41 44.87
CA PHE A 41 2.83 5.29 43.71
C PHE A 41 4.17 5.53 43.01
N VAL A 42 5.21 5.95 43.75
CA VAL A 42 6.52 6.26 43.18
C VAL A 42 7.15 5.02 42.56
N THR A 43 7.15 3.89 43.27
CA THR A 43 7.68 2.62 42.74
C THR A 43 6.90 2.14 41.52
N GLY A 44 5.57 2.15 41.59
CA GLY A 44 4.69 1.78 40.48
C GLY A 44 4.86 2.70 39.27
N PHE A 45 5.01 4.00 39.48
CA PHE A 45 5.27 4.96 38.43
C PHE A 45 6.60 4.69 37.72
N ILE A 46 7.68 4.39 38.46
CA ILE A 46 8.99 4.06 37.85
C ILE A 46 8.89 2.79 37.00
N ILE A 47 8.21 1.75 37.50
CA ILE A 47 8.01 0.49 36.76
C ILE A 47 7.16 0.75 35.51
N THR A 48 6.04 1.46 35.64
CA THR A 48 5.18 1.82 34.51
C THR A 48 5.94 2.66 33.48
N ALA A 49 6.75 3.63 33.92
CA ALA A 49 7.59 4.44 33.03
C ALA A 49 8.62 3.60 32.29
N ALA A 50 9.24 2.63 32.96
CA ALA A 50 10.15 1.69 32.31
C ALA A 50 9.43 0.83 31.27
N ILE A 51 8.23 0.32 31.56
CA ILE A 51 7.42 -0.45 30.60
C ILE A 51 7.01 0.43 29.41
N PHE A 52 6.46 1.61 29.68
CA PHE A 52 5.96 2.54 28.65
C PHE A 52 7.08 3.10 27.77
N TYR A 53 8.31 3.14 28.29
CA TYR A 53 9.48 3.49 27.48
C TYR A 53 9.74 2.49 26.34
N PHE A 54 9.36 1.22 26.52
CA PHE A 54 9.50 0.19 25.47
C PHE A 54 8.22 -0.04 24.67
N THR A 55 7.05 0.02 25.31
CA THR A 55 5.77 -0.24 24.62
C THR A 55 5.18 0.98 23.91
N MET A 56 5.57 2.20 24.33
CA MET A 56 5.16 3.47 23.73
C MET A 56 3.63 3.57 23.51
N PRO A 57 2.80 3.33 24.55
CA PRO A 57 1.35 3.35 24.36
C PRO A 57 0.89 4.76 24.04
N THR A 58 0.23 4.95 22.91
CA THR A 58 -0.37 6.25 22.54
C THR A 58 -1.29 6.72 23.66
N ILE A 59 -1.23 8.01 23.98
CA ILE A 59 -2.12 8.68 24.94
C ILE A 59 -3.49 8.85 24.27
N SER A 60 -4.23 7.75 24.24
CA SER A 60 -5.62 7.66 23.79
C SER A 60 -6.51 7.16 24.92
N VAL A 61 -7.81 7.44 24.83
CA VAL A 61 -8.77 7.00 25.85
C VAL A 61 -8.73 5.48 26.07
N PRO A 62 -8.77 4.62 25.03
CA PRO A 62 -8.68 3.17 25.22
C PRO A 62 -7.41 2.74 25.95
N ASN A 63 -6.25 3.19 25.48
CA ASN A 63 -4.95 2.76 25.99
C ASN A 63 -4.78 3.18 27.46
N ILE A 64 -5.16 4.42 27.79
CA ILE A 64 -5.03 4.95 29.15
C ILE A 64 -6.03 4.28 30.11
N ILE A 65 -7.28 4.00 29.69
CA ILE A 65 -8.24 3.27 30.53
C ILE A 65 -7.75 1.84 30.81
N ILE A 66 -7.27 1.13 29.78
CA ILE A 66 -6.75 -0.22 29.94
C ILE A 66 -5.54 -0.21 30.89
N ALA A 67 -4.58 0.69 30.67
CA ALA A 67 -3.41 0.81 31.52
C ALA A 67 -3.77 1.14 32.97
N ASN A 68 -4.67 2.11 33.19
CA ASN A 68 -5.17 2.45 34.53
C ASN A 68 -5.79 1.25 35.23
N THR A 69 -6.61 0.48 34.52
CA THR A 69 -7.31 -0.68 35.06
C THR A 69 -6.32 -1.77 35.47
N VAL A 70 -5.37 -2.11 34.59
CA VAL A 70 -4.33 -3.12 34.87
C VAL A 70 -3.46 -2.69 36.07
N ILE A 71 -3.00 -1.44 36.08
CA ILE A 71 -2.16 -0.91 37.16
C ILE A 71 -2.93 -0.90 38.49
N ALA A 72 -4.20 -0.48 38.49
CA ALA A 72 -5.01 -0.47 39.72
C ALA A 72 -5.27 -1.88 40.25
N ILE A 73 -5.55 -2.85 39.38
CA ILE A 73 -5.72 -4.27 39.76
C ILE A 73 -4.46 -4.82 40.44
N ILE A 74 -3.27 -4.40 40.01
CA ILE A 74 -2.00 -4.85 40.59
C ILE A 74 -1.67 -4.07 41.89
N LEU A 75 -1.72 -2.74 41.85
CA LEU A 75 -1.19 -1.90 42.92
C LEU A 75 -2.16 -1.70 44.09
N LEU A 76 -3.49 -1.71 43.87
CA LEU A 76 -4.45 -1.52 44.97
C LEU A 76 -4.44 -2.68 45.99
N PRO A 77 -4.40 -3.96 45.58
CA PRO A 77 -4.26 -5.06 46.53
C PRO A 77 -2.94 -5.00 47.31
N LEU A 78 -1.82 -4.69 46.64
CA LEU A 78 -0.51 -4.51 47.27
C LEU A 78 -0.53 -3.36 48.30
N PHE A 79 -1.22 -2.27 47.97
CA PHE A 79 -1.42 -1.15 48.87
C PHE A 79 -2.24 -1.53 50.09
N LEU A 80 -3.37 -2.23 49.93
CA LEU A 80 -4.17 -2.70 51.07
C LEU A 80 -3.37 -3.64 51.98
N TYR A 81 -2.60 -4.57 51.40
CA TYR A 81 -1.71 -5.46 52.14
C TYR A 81 -0.63 -4.67 52.90
N SER A 82 -0.07 -3.62 52.30
CA SER A 82 0.92 -2.75 52.94
C SER A 82 0.38 -2.04 54.18
N ILE A 83 -0.93 -1.75 54.27
CA ILE A 83 -1.54 -1.09 55.44
C ILE A 83 -1.59 -2.03 56.64
N LYS A 84 -2.00 -3.29 56.46
CA LYS A 84 -2.04 -4.32 57.52
C LYS A 84 -1.54 -5.67 56.99
N PRO A 85 -0.23 -5.92 57.00
CA PRO A 85 0.33 -7.19 56.53
C PRO A 85 -0.21 -8.36 57.36
N GLY A 86 -0.74 -9.39 56.70
CA GLY A 86 -1.24 -10.62 57.35
C GLY A 86 -2.68 -10.55 57.85
N GLU A 87 -3.34 -9.38 57.80
CA GLU A 87 -4.77 -9.25 58.11
C GLU A 87 -5.60 -9.16 56.83
N LYS A 88 -6.84 -9.67 56.88
CA LYS A 88 -7.79 -9.48 55.79
C LYS A 88 -8.20 -8.00 55.72
N ALA A 89 -8.14 -7.43 54.52
CA ALA A 89 -8.58 -6.05 54.30
C ALA A 89 -10.07 -5.88 54.66
N GLU A 90 -10.39 -4.80 55.38
CA GLU A 90 -11.76 -4.51 55.81
C GLU A 90 -12.70 -4.33 54.60
N THR A 91 -13.87 -4.98 54.65
CA THR A 91 -14.90 -4.91 53.59
C THR A 91 -15.29 -3.47 53.23
N ARG A 92 -15.31 -2.56 54.23
CA ARG A 92 -15.61 -1.13 54.04
C ARG A 92 -14.61 -0.44 53.08
N LYS A 93 -13.35 -0.88 53.06
CA LYS A 93 -12.29 -0.35 52.18
C LYS A 93 -12.29 -1.07 50.83
N VAL A 94 -12.55 -2.38 50.83
CA VAL A 94 -12.50 -3.23 49.64
C VAL A 94 -13.69 -2.99 48.70
N MET A 95 -14.91 -2.87 49.21
CA MET A 95 -16.12 -2.67 48.39
C MET A 95 -16.04 -1.48 47.42
N PRO A 96 -15.70 -0.25 47.85
CA PRO A 96 -15.64 0.88 46.93
C PRO A 96 -14.52 0.75 45.88
N LEU A 97 -13.42 0.05 46.21
CA LEU A 97 -12.35 -0.24 45.25
C LEU A 97 -12.79 -1.27 44.21
N ILE A 98 -13.54 -2.30 44.61
CA ILE A 98 -14.17 -3.23 43.67
C ILE A 98 -15.13 -2.47 42.76
N SER A 99 -16.01 -1.62 43.30
CA SER A 99 -16.90 -0.79 42.49
C SER A 99 -16.15 0.09 41.49
N LEU A 100 -15.04 0.72 41.91
CA LEU A 100 -14.18 1.52 41.06
C LEU A 100 -13.59 0.71 39.89
N ILE A 101 -13.05 -0.48 40.18
CA ILE A 101 -12.51 -1.38 39.14
C ILE A 101 -13.62 -1.88 38.22
N THR A 102 -14.79 -2.23 38.75
CA THR A 102 -15.95 -2.65 37.94
C THR A 102 -16.38 -1.55 36.97
N ILE A 103 -16.42 -0.29 37.39
CA ILE A 103 -16.72 0.85 36.51
C ILE A 103 -15.67 0.99 35.41
N ALA A 104 -14.39 0.83 35.74
CA ALA A 104 -13.30 0.89 34.76
C ALA A 104 -13.43 -0.24 33.72
N VAL A 105 -13.74 -1.47 34.14
CA VAL A 105 -14.00 -2.60 33.25
C VAL A 105 -15.22 -2.37 32.36
N ILE A 106 -16.31 -1.83 32.91
CA ILE A 106 -17.50 -1.45 32.12
C ILE A 106 -17.12 -0.38 31.07
N SER A 107 -16.27 0.58 31.43
CA SER A 107 -15.80 1.61 30.51
C SER A 107 -15.01 1.03 29.33
N ILE A 108 -14.19 -0.01 29.56
CA ILE A 108 -13.50 -0.74 28.48
C ILE A 108 -14.52 -1.40 27.54
N ILE A 109 -15.56 -2.03 28.08
CA ILE A 109 -16.63 -2.64 27.27
C ILE A 109 -17.34 -1.58 26.43
N VAL A 110 -17.66 -0.42 27.02
CA VAL A 110 -18.26 0.71 26.28
C VAL A 110 -17.36 1.16 25.13
N VAL A 111 -16.06 1.36 25.39
CA VAL A 111 -15.08 1.73 24.36
C VAL A 111 -15.03 0.73 23.20
N ILE A 112 -15.06 -0.58 23.51
CA ILE A 112 -15.07 -1.64 22.49
C ILE A 112 -16.35 -1.55 21.63
N ILE A 113 -17.51 -1.40 22.28
CA ILE A 113 -18.80 -1.29 21.57
C ILE A 113 -18.83 -0.04 20.70
N THR A 114 -18.39 1.11 21.21
CA THR A 114 -18.27 2.35 20.43
C THR A 114 -17.31 2.17 19.26
N GLY A 115 -16.24 1.39 19.43
CA GLY A 115 -15.31 1.02 18.37
C GLY A 115 -15.97 0.45 17.12
N PHE A 116 -17.05 -0.33 17.26
CA PHE A 116 -17.79 -0.87 16.11
C PHE A 116 -18.63 0.19 15.39
N VAL A 117 -19.18 1.16 16.14
CA VAL A 117 -19.95 2.28 15.57
C VAL A 117 -19.02 3.23 14.81
N THR A 118 -17.85 3.51 15.37
CA THR A 118 -16.86 4.40 14.76
C THR A 118 -16.27 3.86 13.45
N LEU A 119 -16.42 2.57 13.13
CA LEU A 119 -16.02 2.03 11.82
C LEU A 119 -16.83 2.63 10.66
N ASP A 120 -18.13 2.88 10.87
CA ASP A 120 -18.98 3.55 9.89
C ASP A 120 -18.60 5.02 9.71
N GLU A 121 -18.23 5.70 10.81
CA GLU A 121 -17.74 7.08 10.77
C GLU A 121 -16.36 7.17 10.08
N ALA A 122 -15.48 6.21 10.34
CA ALA A 122 -14.18 6.14 9.69
C ALA A 122 -14.33 5.89 8.17
N HIS A 123 -15.24 5.00 7.76
CA HIS A 123 -15.62 4.84 6.35
C HIS A 123 -16.11 6.17 5.74
N LYS A 124 -17.02 6.87 6.41
CA LYS A 124 -17.56 8.18 5.94
C LYS A 124 -16.52 9.31 5.90
N SER A 125 -15.40 9.15 6.58
CA SER A 125 -14.31 10.14 6.56
C SER A 125 -13.40 10.04 5.32
N ILE A 126 -13.58 9.00 4.51
CA ILE A 126 -12.80 8.77 3.29
C ILE A 126 -13.33 9.70 2.19
N HIS A 127 -12.43 10.49 1.61
CA HIS A 127 -12.75 11.30 0.43
C HIS A 127 -12.77 10.39 -0.79
N THR A 128 -13.96 10.10 -1.30
CA THR A 128 -14.16 9.14 -2.39
C THR A 128 -14.62 9.84 -3.67
N SER A 129 -13.96 9.54 -4.79
CA SER A 129 -14.46 9.76 -6.15
C SER A 129 -14.86 8.41 -6.77
N LEU A 130 -15.96 8.39 -7.53
CA LEU A 130 -16.40 7.20 -8.27
C LEU A 130 -16.26 7.47 -9.75
N GLU A 131 -15.54 6.58 -10.44
CA GLU A 131 -15.34 6.65 -11.88
C GLU A 131 -15.72 5.31 -12.53
N GLU A 132 -16.23 5.35 -13.75
CA GLU A 132 -16.65 4.13 -14.46
C GLU A 132 -15.43 3.38 -15.03
N GLU A 133 -14.53 4.10 -15.71
CA GLU A 133 -13.33 3.53 -16.32
C GLU A 133 -12.12 4.44 -16.11
N ALA A 134 -10.94 3.82 -15.95
CA ALA A 134 -9.69 4.57 -16.00
C ALA A 134 -9.32 4.91 -17.44
N LYS A 135 -8.62 6.04 -17.57
CA LYS A 135 -8.08 6.50 -18.84
C LYS A 135 -7.21 5.42 -19.50
N PRO A 136 -7.33 5.23 -20.83
CA PRO A 136 -6.42 4.36 -21.57
C PRO A 136 -4.97 4.81 -21.42
N LEU A 137 -4.10 3.84 -21.18
CA LEU A 137 -2.65 4.01 -21.15
C LEU A 137 -2.15 4.42 -22.53
N THR A 138 -1.54 5.59 -22.63
CA THR A 138 -0.88 6.06 -23.85
C THR A 138 0.47 5.36 -24.03
N LYS A 139 1.03 5.42 -25.24
CA LYS A 139 2.25 4.70 -25.60
C LYS A 139 3.50 5.16 -24.82
N ASP A 140 3.52 6.41 -24.38
CA ASP A 140 4.64 7.00 -23.64
C ASP A 140 4.53 6.74 -22.13
N GLU A 141 3.34 6.35 -21.66
CA GLU A 141 3.08 5.92 -20.30
C GLU A 141 3.40 4.42 -20.17
N THR A 142 4.65 4.08 -19.88
CA THR A 142 4.98 2.72 -19.42
C THR A 142 5.57 2.76 -18.02
N PRO A 143 4.76 3.12 -16.98
CA PRO A 143 5.21 3.09 -15.59
C PRO A 143 5.19 1.65 -15.08
N ILE A 144 5.76 0.72 -15.84
CA ILE A 144 5.79 -0.68 -15.44
C ILE A 144 6.93 -0.83 -14.46
N ALA A 145 6.53 -0.77 -13.19
CA ALA A 145 7.45 -0.92 -12.11
C ALA A 145 8.04 -2.35 -12.10
N VAL A 146 9.34 -2.40 -11.91
CA VAL A 146 10.11 -3.56 -11.52
C VAL A 146 9.61 -3.99 -10.15
N ALA A 147 9.36 -5.29 -9.95
CA ALA A 147 8.93 -5.80 -8.66
C ALA A 147 9.92 -5.44 -7.53
N PRO A 148 9.45 -4.95 -6.35
CA PRO A 148 10.32 -4.57 -5.23
C PRO A 148 11.25 -5.70 -4.76
N GLU A 149 10.80 -6.96 -4.83
CA GLU A 149 11.61 -8.11 -4.46
C GLU A 149 12.85 -8.27 -5.35
N PHE A 150 12.71 -8.04 -6.66
CA PHE A 150 13.85 -8.06 -7.57
C PHE A 150 14.86 -6.95 -7.25
N ALA A 151 14.37 -5.74 -7.01
CA ALA A 151 15.20 -4.61 -6.60
C ALA A 151 15.93 -4.91 -5.27
N ARG A 152 15.20 -5.48 -4.29
CA ARG A 152 15.75 -5.91 -3.00
C ARG A 152 16.89 -6.90 -3.17
N ASN A 153 16.72 -7.91 -4.01
CA ASN A 153 17.73 -8.93 -4.28
C ASN A 153 18.99 -8.35 -4.93
N LYS A 154 18.84 -7.39 -5.85
CA LYS A 154 19.97 -6.66 -6.43
C LYS A 154 20.71 -5.84 -5.38
N ILE A 155 19.99 -5.05 -4.58
CA ILE A 155 20.59 -4.23 -3.52
C ILE A 155 21.32 -5.09 -2.50
N GLN A 156 20.73 -6.22 -2.08
CA GLN A 156 21.36 -7.15 -1.15
C GLN A 156 22.72 -7.68 -1.67
N LYS A 157 22.84 -7.96 -2.99
CA LYS A 157 24.12 -8.33 -3.60
C LYS A 157 25.12 -7.17 -3.61
N ALA A 158 24.63 -5.94 -3.72
CA ALA A 158 25.43 -4.72 -3.66
C ALA A 158 25.81 -4.28 -2.24
N MET A 159 25.34 -4.96 -1.18
CA MET A 159 25.71 -4.65 0.21
C MET A 159 27.22 -4.68 0.48
N SER A 160 28.01 -5.34 -0.37
CA SER A 160 29.48 -5.30 -0.29
C SER A 160 30.09 -3.91 -0.51
N LEU A 161 29.34 -2.98 -1.12
CA LEU A 161 29.73 -1.57 -1.27
C LEU A 161 29.62 -0.78 0.03
N VAL A 162 28.82 -1.27 0.99
CA VAL A 162 28.60 -0.61 2.27
C VAL A 162 29.83 -0.75 3.17
N PRO A 163 30.35 0.32 3.79
CA PRO A 163 31.41 0.21 4.79
C PRO A 163 31.00 -0.66 5.98
N ASN A 164 31.85 -1.61 6.37
CA ASN A 164 31.58 -2.58 7.46
C ASN A 164 30.22 -3.30 7.31
N PRO A 165 29.96 -3.96 6.18
CA PRO A 165 28.63 -4.49 5.84
C PRO A 165 28.13 -5.52 6.86
N GLN A 166 29.02 -6.16 7.62
CA GLN A 166 28.68 -7.08 8.69
C GLN A 166 27.88 -6.46 9.86
N PHE A 167 27.73 -5.13 9.90
CA PHE A 167 26.92 -4.44 10.92
C PHE A 167 25.49 -4.16 10.46
N TYR A 168 25.22 -4.30 9.16
CA TYR A 168 24.03 -3.73 8.56
C TYR A 168 23.24 -4.75 7.74
N GLY A 169 21.94 -4.50 7.66
CA GLY A 169 21.01 -5.13 6.74
C GLY A 169 20.28 -4.06 5.93
N LEU A 170 19.37 -4.52 5.09
CA LEU A 170 18.57 -3.65 4.24
C LEU A 170 17.20 -3.39 4.89
N GLY A 171 16.85 -2.12 5.05
CA GLY A 171 15.55 -1.68 5.56
C GLY A 171 14.39 -1.90 4.58
N LYS A 172 13.23 -1.34 4.91
CA LYS A 172 12.06 -1.32 4.02
C LYS A 172 12.39 -0.51 2.76
N LEU A 173 12.04 -1.05 1.59
CA LEU A 173 12.16 -0.32 0.33
C LEU A 173 11.00 0.67 0.25
N GLN A 174 11.28 1.87 -0.24
CA GLN A 174 10.28 2.87 -0.56
C GLN A 174 10.45 3.25 -2.03
N VAL A 175 9.35 3.40 -2.76
CA VAL A 175 9.40 3.97 -4.12
C VAL A 175 9.15 5.47 -4.04
N GLN A 176 9.91 6.23 -4.82
CA GLN A 176 9.84 7.70 -4.87
C GLN A 176 10.25 8.18 -6.28
N LYS A 177 9.75 9.34 -6.70
CA LYS A 177 10.24 10.06 -7.87
C LYS A 177 11.34 11.03 -7.46
N VAL A 178 12.57 10.74 -7.86
CA VAL A 178 13.75 11.58 -7.60
C VAL A 178 14.29 12.08 -8.92
N ASN A 179 14.41 13.41 -9.07
CA ASN A 179 14.93 14.06 -10.29
C ASN A 179 14.23 13.61 -11.60
N GLY A 180 12.93 13.30 -11.53
CA GLY A 180 12.14 12.85 -12.69
C GLY A 180 12.16 11.35 -12.94
N GLU A 181 12.98 10.58 -12.21
CA GLU A 181 13.05 9.13 -12.33
C GLU A 181 12.37 8.44 -11.14
N VAL A 182 11.57 7.41 -11.41
CA VAL A 182 10.98 6.58 -10.36
C VAL A 182 12.02 5.56 -9.89
N VAL A 183 12.37 5.62 -8.60
CA VAL A 183 13.43 4.83 -7.98
C VAL A 183 12.93 4.13 -6.72
N TYR A 184 13.52 2.98 -6.41
CA TYR A 184 13.46 2.40 -5.09
C TYR A 184 14.61 2.91 -4.24
N ILE A 185 14.28 3.32 -3.02
CA ILE A 185 15.20 3.79 -1.99
C ILE A 185 15.15 2.80 -0.84
N ALA A 186 16.31 2.36 -0.38
CA ALA A 186 16.42 1.40 0.70
C ALA A 186 17.44 1.87 1.75
N PRO A 187 17.02 2.13 3.00
CA PRO A 187 17.96 2.55 4.04
C PRO A 187 18.84 1.37 4.43
N VAL A 188 20.11 1.67 4.71
CA VAL A 188 20.97 0.73 5.41
C VAL A 188 20.67 0.82 6.90
N GLU A 189 20.30 -0.30 7.49
CA GLU A 189 19.80 -0.42 8.87
C GLU A 189 20.69 -1.36 9.68
N PHE A 190 20.80 -1.20 11.00
CA PHE A 190 21.52 -2.14 11.86
C PHE A 190 20.89 -3.53 11.83
N SER A 191 21.72 -4.57 11.73
CA SER A 191 21.23 -5.96 11.74
C SER A 191 20.74 -6.42 13.12
N ASP A 192 21.37 -5.93 14.20
CA ASP A 192 21.04 -6.32 15.57
C ASP A 192 21.53 -5.29 16.60
N PHE A 193 21.11 -5.49 17.87
CA PHE A 193 21.49 -4.66 19.00
C PHE A 193 23.01 -4.49 19.20
N TRP A 194 23.78 -5.56 19.07
CA TRP A 194 25.23 -5.51 19.25
C TRP A 194 25.92 -4.80 18.09
N LYS A 195 25.34 -4.84 16.88
CA LYS A 195 25.80 -4.02 15.76
C LYS A 195 25.47 -2.55 15.99
N PHE A 196 24.27 -2.23 16.47
CA PHE A 196 23.92 -0.86 16.87
C PHE A 196 24.90 -0.28 17.89
N VAL A 197 25.19 -1.02 18.98
CA VAL A 197 26.12 -0.56 20.03
C VAL A 197 27.54 -0.31 19.49
N ARG A 198 28.00 -1.14 18.54
CA ARG A 198 29.35 -1.02 17.95
C ARG A 198 29.44 0.00 16.82
N GLY A 199 28.47 0.01 15.92
CA GLY A 199 28.41 0.83 14.72
C GLY A 199 27.99 2.27 14.97
N LYS A 200 27.17 2.53 16.01
CA LYS A 200 26.68 3.85 16.47
C LYS A 200 25.81 4.66 15.49
N GLU A 201 26.09 4.57 14.21
CA GLU A 201 25.34 5.15 13.09
C GLU A 201 25.30 4.19 11.89
N THR A 202 24.31 4.36 11.02
CA THR A 202 24.22 3.66 9.74
C THR A 202 24.83 4.51 8.63
N PRO A 203 25.35 3.90 7.56
CA PRO A 203 26.27 4.57 6.63
C PRO A 203 25.57 5.30 5.48
N GLY A 204 24.30 5.02 5.20
CA GLY A 204 23.63 5.56 4.03
C GLY A 204 22.41 4.77 3.58
N TYR A 205 22.12 4.87 2.29
CA TYR A 205 21.00 4.20 1.64
C TYR A 205 21.38 3.81 0.20
N PHE A 206 20.59 2.91 -0.39
CA PHE A 206 20.71 2.56 -1.80
C PHE A 206 19.60 3.19 -2.62
N MET A 207 19.91 3.55 -3.87
CA MET A 207 18.95 3.88 -4.91
C MET A 207 19.08 2.88 -6.06
N ILE A 208 17.95 2.50 -6.67
CA ILE A 208 17.92 1.73 -7.92
C ILE A 208 16.68 2.13 -8.70
N SER A 209 16.78 2.20 -10.03
CA SER A 209 15.61 2.46 -10.87
C SER A 209 14.48 1.44 -10.59
N ALA A 210 13.27 1.96 -10.41
CA ALA A 210 12.07 1.16 -10.28
C ALA A 210 11.45 0.81 -11.64
N THR A 211 11.98 1.30 -12.76
CA THR A 211 11.43 1.07 -14.11
C THR A 211 12.42 0.38 -15.05
N ASN A 212 13.71 0.37 -14.71
CA ASN A 212 14.75 -0.27 -15.52
C ASN A 212 15.30 -1.53 -14.84
N ILE A 213 14.90 -2.69 -15.36
CA ILE A 213 15.38 -4.00 -14.90
C ILE A 213 16.91 -4.17 -14.98
N ASN A 214 17.59 -3.48 -15.90
CA ASN A 214 19.03 -3.58 -16.09
C ASN A 214 19.83 -2.65 -15.17
N ALA A 215 19.16 -1.73 -14.48
CA ALA A 215 19.81 -0.81 -13.54
C ALA A 215 20.58 -1.55 -12.45
N GLN A 216 21.66 -0.92 -12.00
CA GLN A 216 22.47 -1.39 -10.88
C GLN A 216 22.16 -0.56 -9.64
N PRO A 217 22.22 -1.14 -8.43
CA PRO A 217 22.11 -0.36 -7.20
C PRO A 217 23.26 0.65 -7.06
N GLU A 218 22.93 1.86 -6.66
CA GLU A 218 23.87 2.92 -6.31
C GLU A 218 23.83 3.15 -4.80
N PHE A 219 25.00 3.17 -4.17
CA PHE A 219 25.11 3.44 -2.73
C PHE A 219 25.41 4.91 -2.49
N HIS A 220 24.59 5.57 -1.68
CA HIS A 220 24.75 6.96 -1.30
C HIS A 220 25.16 7.05 0.17
N GLU A 221 26.35 7.61 0.41
CA GLU A 221 26.84 7.84 1.77
C GLU A 221 26.08 8.99 2.43
N SER A 222 25.34 8.66 3.48
CA SER A 222 24.66 9.65 4.32
C SER A 222 24.45 9.04 5.70
N THR A 223 25.29 9.43 6.65
CA THR A 223 25.26 8.84 8.00
C THR A 223 23.94 9.13 8.70
N MET A 224 23.30 8.11 9.26
CA MET A 224 22.04 8.23 9.98
C MET A 224 22.16 7.68 11.39
N GLN A 225 21.72 8.46 12.38
CA GLN A 225 21.73 8.05 13.79
C GLN A 225 20.36 7.64 14.30
N TYR A 226 19.30 8.19 13.72
CA TYR A 226 17.92 7.98 14.11
C TYR A 226 17.21 7.20 13.02
N THR A 227 17.11 5.89 13.21
CA THR A 227 16.59 4.96 12.21
C THR A 227 15.55 4.01 12.80
N ASN A 228 14.89 3.21 11.95
CA ASN A 228 13.95 2.17 12.42
C ASN A 228 14.67 1.09 13.25
N SER A 229 15.88 0.71 12.85
CA SER A 229 16.70 -0.31 13.57
C SER A 229 17.51 0.24 14.74
N SER A 230 17.58 1.56 14.89
CA SER A 230 18.25 2.19 16.03
C SER A 230 17.51 1.89 17.33
N TYR A 231 18.25 1.72 18.43
CA TYR A 231 17.66 1.37 19.73
C TYR A 231 17.46 2.58 20.64
N PHE A 232 16.61 2.39 21.66
CA PHE A 232 16.38 3.37 22.72
C PHE A 232 15.88 4.72 22.19
N HIS A 233 16.43 5.84 22.67
CA HIS A 233 16.04 7.19 22.26
C HIS A 233 16.50 7.56 20.83
N LYS A 234 17.25 6.68 20.16
CA LYS A 234 17.60 6.82 18.74
C LYS A 234 16.61 6.13 17.81
N ASN A 235 15.71 5.31 18.33
CA ASN A 235 14.66 4.69 17.51
C ASN A 235 13.69 5.75 16.99
N VAL A 236 13.48 5.83 15.66
CA VAL A 236 12.69 6.90 15.04
C VAL A 236 11.25 6.97 15.59
N ASN A 237 10.55 5.82 15.70
CA ASN A 237 9.21 5.75 16.26
C ASN A 237 9.14 6.29 17.70
N ARG A 238 10.21 6.08 18.48
CA ARG A 238 10.31 6.60 19.85
C ARG A 238 10.55 8.09 19.91
N VAL A 239 11.34 8.63 19.00
CA VAL A 239 11.55 10.08 18.91
C VAL A 239 10.20 10.76 18.59
N ILE A 240 9.47 10.23 17.60
CA ILE A 240 8.12 10.69 17.24
C ILE A 240 7.18 10.61 18.43
N TYR A 241 7.09 9.44 19.08
CA TYR A 241 6.22 9.23 20.25
C TYR A 241 6.52 10.21 21.38
N ASN A 242 7.79 10.52 21.63
CA ASN A 242 8.17 11.44 22.70
C ASN A 242 7.69 12.88 22.48
N LYS A 243 7.54 13.31 21.21
CA LYS A 243 7.07 14.65 20.83
C LYS A 243 5.55 14.69 20.60
N TYR A 244 4.99 13.62 20.05
CA TYR A 244 3.58 13.51 19.66
C TYR A 244 2.89 12.27 20.26
N PRO A 245 2.90 12.09 21.60
CA PRO A 245 2.41 10.86 22.24
C PRO A 245 0.91 10.64 22.09
N GLN A 246 0.14 11.65 21.68
CA GLN A 246 -1.31 11.60 21.44
C GLN A 246 -1.69 11.13 20.02
N TYR A 247 -0.71 10.90 19.15
CA TYR A 247 -0.91 10.41 17.80
C TYR A 247 -0.58 8.91 17.73
N ILE A 248 -1.36 8.17 16.94
CA ILE A 248 -1.06 6.78 16.60
C ILE A 248 -0.17 6.79 15.35
N GLN A 249 0.87 5.98 15.38
CA GLN A 249 1.73 5.67 14.24
C GLN A 249 1.28 4.30 13.70
N LEU A 250 1.07 4.19 12.39
CA LEU A 250 0.75 2.93 11.74
C LEU A 250 1.87 2.61 10.75
N GLY A 251 2.42 1.40 10.84
CA GLY A 251 3.58 1.00 10.04
C GLY A 251 4.92 1.49 10.59
N GLU A 252 5.95 1.31 9.78
CA GLU A 252 7.30 1.80 10.03
C GLU A 252 7.55 3.09 9.23
N ALA A 253 8.44 3.95 9.72
CA ALA A 253 8.78 5.18 9.02
C ALA A 253 9.48 4.86 7.71
N GLN A 254 9.04 5.47 6.61
CA GLN A 254 9.58 5.27 5.28
C GLN A 254 10.74 6.23 5.04
N ILE A 255 11.69 5.88 4.18
CA ILE A 255 12.78 6.79 3.78
C ILE A 255 12.42 7.46 2.46
N GLU A 256 12.55 8.78 2.40
CA GLU A 256 12.46 9.57 1.18
C GLU A 256 13.66 10.52 1.11
N VAL A 257 14.07 10.88 -0.10
CA VAL A 257 15.29 11.64 -0.37
C VAL A 257 14.92 12.95 -1.04
N ASP A 258 15.48 14.06 -0.57
CA ASP A 258 15.27 15.36 -1.20
C ASP A 258 16.13 15.55 -2.46
N GLU A 259 15.95 16.68 -3.15
CA GLU A 259 16.63 16.97 -4.41
C GLU A 259 18.17 17.08 -4.25
N ASP A 260 18.64 17.36 -3.03
CA ASP A 260 20.07 17.43 -2.68
C ASP A 260 20.66 16.05 -2.33
N GLY A 261 19.85 14.98 -2.33
CA GLY A 261 20.29 13.63 -1.97
C GLY A 261 20.33 13.40 -0.46
N LYS A 262 19.70 14.24 0.36
CA LYS A 262 19.62 14.02 1.81
C LYS A 262 18.41 13.13 2.14
N PRO A 263 18.60 12.06 2.92
CA PRO A 263 17.51 11.20 3.34
C PRO A 263 16.73 11.78 4.52
N TRP A 264 15.43 11.49 4.54
CA TRP A 264 14.47 11.88 5.57
C TRP A 264 13.60 10.67 5.92
N TYR A 265 13.29 10.49 7.21
CA TYR A 265 12.23 9.56 7.59
C TYR A 265 10.88 10.26 7.55
N VAL A 266 9.90 9.57 7.00
CA VAL A 266 8.53 10.04 6.79
C VAL A 266 7.58 9.07 7.48
N GLN A 267 6.72 9.57 8.37
CA GLN A 267 5.77 8.75 9.10
C GLN A 267 4.39 9.38 9.09
N THR A 268 3.41 8.64 8.55
CA THR A 268 1.99 9.00 8.65
C THR A 268 1.50 8.76 10.08
N LEU A 269 0.75 9.72 10.60
CA LEU A 269 0.19 9.76 11.94
C LEU A 269 -1.28 10.16 11.90
N TYR A 270 -2.06 9.68 12.86
CA TYR A 270 -3.43 10.16 13.04
C TYR A 270 -3.79 10.34 14.51
N ARG A 271 -4.75 11.21 14.75
CA ARG A 271 -5.34 11.37 16.07
C ARG A 271 -6.51 10.39 16.20
N PRO A 272 -6.63 9.64 17.31
CA PRO A 272 -7.75 8.74 17.52
C PRO A 272 -9.10 9.46 17.46
N MET A 273 -10.07 8.84 16.79
CA MET A 273 -11.44 9.34 16.68
C MET A 273 -12.23 9.01 17.95
N HIS A 274 -12.84 10.05 18.54
CA HIS A 274 -13.63 9.98 19.77
C HIS A 274 -12.90 9.29 20.95
N ILE A 275 -13.54 8.29 21.56
CA ILE A 275 -13.00 7.46 22.63
C ILE A 275 -12.40 6.14 22.12
N THR A 276 -12.16 6.02 20.81
CA THR A 276 -11.65 4.81 20.16
C THR A 276 -10.20 5.00 19.71
N ASN A 277 -9.62 3.99 19.06
CA ASN A 277 -8.32 4.08 18.38
C ASN A 277 -8.46 4.11 16.84
N LYS A 278 -9.65 4.41 16.30
CA LYS A 278 -9.88 4.45 14.85
C LYS A 278 -9.39 5.78 14.26
N PRO A 279 -8.84 5.77 13.03
CA PRO A 279 -8.47 6.99 12.33
C PRO A 279 -9.68 7.74 11.78
N ASP A 280 -9.50 9.05 11.60
CA ASP A 280 -10.27 9.90 10.70
C ASP A 280 -9.42 10.12 9.46
N MET A 281 -9.79 9.52 8.33
CA MET A 281 -8.97 9.51 7.11
C MET A 281 -8.84 10.92 6.50
N SER A 282 -9.78 11.82 6.77
CA SER A 282 -9.70 13.23 6.35
C SER A 282 -8.72 14.09 7.16
N LYS A 283 -8.19 13.57 8.29
CA LYS A 283 -7.37 14.33 9.25
C LYS A 283 -5.99 13.72 9.51
N LEU A 284 -5.50 12.95 8.55
CA LEU A 284 -4.17 12.36 8.60
C LEU A 284 -3.09 13.46 8.64
N LYS A 285 -1.97 13.14 9.27
CA LYS A 285 -0.79 13.99 9.37
C LYS A 285 0.42 13.21 8.91
N VAL A 286 1.45 13.93 8.47
CA VAL A 286 2.76 13.34 8.19
C VAL A 286 3.82 14.07 9.01
N VAL A 287 4.76 13.32 9.56
CA VAL A 287 5.94 13.88 10.23
C VAL A 287 7.16 13.54 9.39
N VAL A 288 7.95 14.57 9.10
CA VAL A 288 9.25 14.45 8.43
C VAL A 288 10.34 14.64 9.48
N ILE A 289 11.27 13.68 9.56
CA ILE A 289 12.31 13.58 10.58
C ILE A 289 13.70 13.59 9.92
N ASP A 290 14.58 14.46 10.42
CA ASP A 290 15.99 14.43 10.09
C ASP A 290 16.67 13.23 10.80
N PRO A 291 17.23 12.25 10.05
CA PRO A 291 17.82 11.05 10.63
C PRO A 291 19.18 11.30 11.33
N VAL A 292 19.75 12.50 11.20
CA VAL A 292 21.01 12.90 11.86
C VAL A 292 20.73 13.60 13.18
N THR A 293 19.78 14.53 13.19
CA THR A 293 19.54 15.43 14.34
C THR A 293 18.31 15.09 15.18
N SER A 294 17.41 14.25 14.66
CA SER A 294 16.06 13.99 15.20
C SER A 294 15.11 15.21 15.21
N GLU A 295 15.52 16.31 14.58
CA GLU A 295 14.62 17.43 14.34
C GLU A 295 13.48 16.96 13.43
N MET A 296 12.26 17.41 13.74
CA MET A 296 11.08 16.94 13.02
C MET A 296 9.98 17.99 12.98
N LYS A 297 9.21 17.99 11.90
CA LYS A 297 8.05 18.85 11.70
C LYS A 297 6.85 18.03 11.22
N MET A 298 5.68 18.35 11.77
CA MET A 298 4.41 17.74 11.40
C MET A 298 3.68 18.64 10.40
N TYR A 299 3.08 18.03 9.38
CA TYR A 299 2.33 18.69 8.32
C TYR A 299 0.94 18.06 8.18
N ASN A 300 0.01 18.78 7.56
CA ASN A 300 -1.07 18.12 6.83
C ASN A 300 -0.43 17.29 5.71
N THR A 301 -1.02 16.13 5.37
CA THR A 301 -0.44 15.23 4.36
C THR A 301 -0.29 15.91 2.99
N SER A 302 -1.26 16.72 2.58
CA SER A 302 -1.20 17.52 1.34
C SER A 302 -0.19 18.68 1.35
N GLU A 303 0.25 19.12 2.54
CA GLU A 303 1.14 20.28 2.75
C GLU A 303 2.58 19.86 3.13
N ALA A 304 2.92 18.59 2.98
CA ALA A 304 4.29 18.12 3.15
C ALA A 304 5.25 18.81 2.16
N PRO A 305 6.58 18.79 2.37
CA PRO A 305 7.52 19.21 1.34
C PRO A 305 7.29 18.51 -0.01
N ASP A 306 7.68 19.16 -1.11
CA ASP A 306 7.37 18.67 -2.48
C ASP A 306 8.08 17.36 -2.82
N PHE A 307 9.29 17.13 -2.28
CA PHE A 307 10.00 15.87 -2.44
C PHE A 307 9.30 14.67 -1.78
N ILE A 308 8.28 14.89 -0.94
CA ILE A 308 7.55 13.82 -0.26
C ILE A 308 6.41 13.33 -1.16
N ASP A 309 6.59 12.16 -1.75
CA ASP A 309 5.58 11.46 -2.56
C ASP A 309 4.61 10.66 -1.68
N GLY A 310 5.13 10.01 -0.63
CA GLY A 310 4.41 9.06 0.23
C GLY A 310 4.01 9.64 1.59
N SER A 311 3.24 10.74 1.62
CA SER A 311 2.75 11.31 2.89
C SER A 311 1.78 10.38 3.63
N ILE A 312 1.07 9.55 2.87
CA ILE A 312 0.23 8.44 3.33
C ILE A 312 1.04 7.15 3.19
N SER A 313 1.19 6.39 4.26
CA SER A 313 1.93 5.12 4.22
C SER A 313 1.09 4.01 3.59
N SER A 314 1.76 2.97 3.09
CA SER A 314 1.10 1.77 2.53
C SER A 314 0.16 1.12 3.54
N GLU A 315 0.51 1.12 4.84
CA GLU A 315 -0.32 0.58 5.91
C GLU A 315 -1.60 1.39 6.13
N ILE A 316 -1.55 2.71 5.98
CA ILE A 316 -2.74 3.57 6.07
C ILE A 316 -3.62 3.40 4.83
N ALA A 317 -3.03 3.37 3.63
CA ALA A 317 -3.77 3.12 2.39
C ALA A 317 -4.48 1.75 2.41
N SER A 318 -3.80 0.71 2.92
CA SER A 318 -4.38 -0.62 3.14
C SER A 318 -5.57 -0.59 4.11
N LEU A 319 -5.41 0.11 5.24
CA LEU A 319 -6.47 0.29 6.21
C LEU A 319 -7.66 1.08 5.65
N GLU A 320 -7.39 2.07 4.80
CA GLU A 320 -8.39 2.87 4.12
C GLU A 320 -9.19 2.03 3.12
N ASN A 321 -8.53 1.21 2.30
CA ASN A 321 -9.20 0.25 1.42
C ASN A 321 -10.04 -0.77 2.21
N GLU A 322 -9.55 -1.24 3.36
CA GLU A 322 -10.34 -2.09 4.25
C GLU A 322 -11.61 -1.38 4.74
N TYR A 323 -11.50 -0.11 5.14
CA TYR A 323 -12.63 0.64 5.68
C TYR A 323 -13.63 1.03 4.58
N PHE A 324 -13.13 1.41 3.42
CA PHE A 324 -13.91 1.66 2.23
C PHE A 324 -14.73 0.43 1.83
N GLY A 325 -14.09 -0.74 1.73
CA GLY A 325 -14.73 -1.96 1.25
C GLY A 325 -15.62 -2.67 2.27
N LYS A 326 -15.12 -2.91 3.49
CA LYS A 326 -15.81 -3.76 4.49
C LYS A 326 -16.91 -3.02 5.24
N TYR A 327 -16.70 -1.76 5.59
CA TYR A 327 -17.56 -1.04 6.51
C TYR A 327 -18.56 -0.11 5.83
N ILE A 328 -18.79 -0.31 4.53
CA ILE A 328 -19.96 0.22 3.84
C ILE A 328 -21.24 -0.25 4.56
N HIS A 329 -22.10 0.70 4.93
CA HIS A 329 -23.27 0.49 5.79
C HIS A 329 -22.97 -0.02 7.23
N GLY A 330 -21.72 0.11 7.69
CA GLY A 330 -21.29 -0.15 9.06
C GLY A 330 -20.99 -1.61 9.42
N TRP A 331 -20.57 -1.82 10.68
CA TRP A 331 -20.01 -3.10 11.14
C TRP A 331 -21.00 -4.28 11.06
N LEU A 332 -22.27 -4.10 11.42
CA LEU A 332 -23.26 -5.20 11.34
C LEU A 332 -23.47 -5.67 9.90
N ASN A 333 -23.42 -4.76 8.93
CA ASN A 333 -23.48 -5.13 7.52
C ASN A 333 -22.24 -5.93 7.13
N SER A 334 -21.03 -5.52 7.54
CA SER A 334 -19.78 -6.23 7.22
C SER A 334 -19.78 -7.71 7.64
N ILE A 335 -20.49 -8.06 8.72
CA ILE A 335 -20.54 -9.42 9.27
C ILE A 335 -21.75 -10.21 8.78
N PHE A 336 -22.95 -9.63 8.85
CA PHE A 336 -24.21 -10.35 8.64
C PHE A 336 -24.87 -10.05 7.30
N GLY A 337 -24.96 -8.78 6.93
CA GLY A 337 -25.70 -8.34 5.73
C GLY A 337 -24.93 -8.54 4.43
N LYS A 338 -23.62 -8.29 4.47
CA LYS A 338 -22.67 -8.30 3.33
C LYS A 338 -23.17 -7.52 2.11
N ARG A 339 -24.07 -6.54 2.30
CA ARG A 339 -24.60 -5.72 1.21
C ARG A 339 -23.55 -4.71 0.75
N ASP A 340 -23.25 -4.70 -0.54
CA ASP A 340 -22.25 -3.82 -1.19
C ASP A 340 -20.82 -3.94 -0.65
N VAL A 341 -20.57 -4.90 0.25
CA VAL A 341 -19.28 -5.18 0.85
C VAL A 341 -18.34 -5.68 -0.21
N LYS A 342 -17.13 -5.11 -0.22
CA LYS A 342 -16.04 -5.50 -1.11
C LYS A 342 -14.81 -5.77 -0.27
N ILE A 343 -14.05 -6.80 -0.61
CA ILE A 343 -12.85 -7.19 0.14
C ILE A 343 -11.65 -6.76 -0.70
N PRO A 344 -10.76 -5.89 -0.20
CA PRO A 344 -9.51 -5.59 -0.91
C PRO A 344 -8.66 -6.85 -0.98
N ASN A 345 -8.09 -7.12 -2.16
CA ASN A 345 -7.18 -8.23 -2.36
C ASN A 345 -5.81 -7.96 -1.71
N GLU A 346 -5.11 -9.04 -1.35
CA GLU A 346 -3.82 -8.98 -0.66
C GLU A 346 -2.61 -9.15 -1.60
N SER A 347 -2.83 -9.04 -2.92
CA SER A 347 -1.81 -9.24 -3.96
C SER A 347 -0.84 -8.06 -4.15
N GLY A 348 -0.98 -7.00 -3.34
CA GLY A 348 -0.13 -5.82 -3.42
C GLY A 348 1.33 -6.09 -3.10
N SER A 349 2.24 -5.28 -3.63
CA SER A 349 3.70 -5.45 -3.44
C SER A 349 4.23 -4.95 -2.08
N GLU A 350 3.45 -4.15 -1.37
CA GLU A 350 3.74 -3.67 -0.01
C GLU A 350 2.69 -4.23 0.97
N THR A 351 2.16 -3.43 1.90
CA THR A 351 1.12 -3.83 2.86
C THR A 351 -0.23 -4.05 2.19
N SER A 352 -0.36 -5.04 1.31
CA SER A 352 -1.55 -5.34 0.51
C SER A 352 -1.96 -4.27 -0.51
N VAL A 353 -1.09 -3.29 -0.75
CA VAL A 353 -1.27 -2.25 -1.78
C VAL A 353 -0.03 -2.19 -2.68
N THR A 354 -0.19 -1.77 -3.93
CA THR A 354 0.91 -1.59 -4.87
C THR A 354 1.08 -0.10 -5.18
N PRO A 355 2.24 0.51 -4.88
CA PRO A 355 2.50 1.87 -5.31
C PRO A 355 2.73 1.95 -6.82
N ILE A 356 2.05 2.89 -7.48
CA ILE A 356 2.16 3.19 -8.91
C ILE A 356 2.32 4.69 -9.12
N PHE A 357 2.79 5.10 -10.30
CA PHE A 357 2.94 6.50 -10.67
C PHE A 357 2.14 6.78 -11.94
N ASP A 358 1.46 7.93 -11.98
CA ASP A 358 0.80 8.41 -13.19
C ASP A 358 1.79 9.14 -14.14
N GLU A 359 1.30 9.61 -15.29
CA GLU A 359 2.04 10.43 -16.26
C GLU A 359 2.67 11.70 -15.66
N ASN A 360 2.03 12.29 -14.66
CA ASN A 360 2.52 13.49 -13.98
C ASN A 360 3.57 13.15 -12.92
N GLY A 361 3.79 11.85 -12.67
CA GLY A 361 4.66 11.30 -11.65
C GLY A 361 4.13 11.50 -10.24
N LYS A 362 2.81 11.55 -10.09
CA LYS A 362 2.12 11.50 -8.81
C LYS A 362 1.95 10.04 -8.40
N MET A 363 2.24 9.76 -7.13
CA MET A 363 2.16 8.41 -6.57
C MET A 363 0.74 8.07 -6.12
N PHE A 364 0.27 6.88 -6.46
CA PHE A 364 -0.99 6.29 -6.02
C PHE A 364 -0.77 4.89 -5.46
N TYR A 365 -1.64 4.45 -4.56
CA TYR A 365 -1.72 3.06 -4.12
C TYR A 365 -2.86 2.35 -4.84
N PHE A 366 -2.51 1.33 -5.64
CA PHE A 366 -3.43 0.45 -6.34
C PHE A 366 -3.85 -0.73 -5.48
N THR A 367 -5.15 -1.03 -5.48
CA THR A 367 -5.74 -2.25 -4.88
C THR A 367 -7.00 -2.65 -5.62
N ASP A 368 -7.10 -3.90 -6.03
CA ASP A 368 -8.34 -4.47 -6.56
C ASP A 368 -9.21 -5.08 -5.46
N PHE A 369 -10.51 -5.20 -5.73
CA PHE A 369 -11.49 -5.69 -4.76
C PHE A 369 -12.22 -6.90 -5.31
N THR A 370 -12.49 -7.86 -4.42
CA THR A 370 -13.29 -9.06 -4.71
C THR A 370 -14.55 -9.11 -3.86
N SER A 371 -15.43 -10.05 -4.19
CA SER A 371 -16.66 -10.32 -3.45
C SER A 371 -16.39 -11.07 -2.13
N PRO A 372 -17.13 -10.77 -1.04
CA PRO A 372 -17.04 -11.50 0.23
C PRO A 372 -17.68 -12.89 0.19
N LYS A 373 -18.18 -13.34 -0.97
CA LYS A 373 -18.77 -14.66 -1.19
C LYS A 373 -17.69 -15.59 -1.71
N GLU A 374 -17.51 -16.72 -1.02
CA GLU A 374 -16.58 -17.77 -1.41
C GLU A 374 -16.89 -18.29 -2.82
N ASN A 375 -15.85 -18.52 -3.62
CA ASN A 375 -15.89 -19.00 -5.01
C ASN A 375 -16.41 -17.98 -6.05
N ILE A 376 -16.18 -16.68 -5.81
CA ILE A 376 -16.27 -15.66 -6.86
C ILE A 376 -14.86 -15.14 -7.11
N ASP A 377 -14.27 -15.55 -8.22
CA ASP A 377 -12.90 -15.17 -8.64
C ASP A 377 -12.92 -13.96 -9.59
N SER A 378 -13.92 -13.08 -9.43
CA SER A 378 -14.13 -11.89 -10.25
C SER A 378 -13.90 -10.64 -9.42
N ALA A 379 -13.13 -9.70 -9.98
CA ALA A 379 -12.94 -8.39 -9.40
C ALA A 379 -14.25 -7.59 -9.50
N LEU A 380 -14.60 -6.88 -8.43
CA LEU A 380 -15.71 -5.94 -8.36
C LEU A 380 -15.30 -4.52 -8.80
N GLY A 381 -14.01 -4.31 -9.04
CA GLY A 381 -13.39 -3.01 -9.30
C GLY A 381 -12.05 -2.86 -8.59
N TYR A 382 -11.46 -1.67 -8.66
CA TYR A 382 -10.20 -1.33 -8.00
C TYR A 382 -10.19 0.11 -7.52
N SER A 383 -9.31 0.42 -6.56
CA SER A 383 -9.07 1.78 -6.08
C SER A 383 -7.68 2.27 -6.44
N LEU A 384 -7.58 3.58 -6.59
CA LEU A 384 -6.34 4.36 -6.55
C LEU A 384 -6.45 5.34 -5.40
N ILE A 385 -5.61 5.19 -4.37
CA ILE A 385 -5.48 6.16 -3.28
C ILE A 385 -4.30 7.07 -3.56
N ASP A 386 -4.53 8.37 -3.65
CA ASP A 386 -3.48 9.37 -3.77
C ASP A 386 -2.54 9.31 -2.54
N ALA A 387 -1.27 8.98 -2.76
CA ALA A 387 -0.29 8.78 -1.69
C ALA A 387 0.06 10.06 -0.92
N ARG A 388 -0.36 11.23 -1.42
CA ARG A 388 -0.15 12.52 -0.77
C ARG A 388 -1.40 13.03 -0.06
N THR A 389 -2.57 12.96 -0.72
CA THR A 389 -3.81 13.53 -0.16
C THR A 389 -4.67 12.52 0.61
N GLY A 390 -4.56 11.22 0.28
CA GLY A 390 -5.49 10.19 0.77
C GLY A 390 -6.86 10.22 0.09
N GLU A 391 -6.98 10.86 -1.08
CA GLU A 391 -8.20 10.77 -1.89
C GLU A 391 -8.27 9.40 -2.57
N LEU A 392 -9.38 8.69 -2.36
CA LEU A 392 -9.66 7.38 -2.92
C LEU A 392 -10.53 7.54 -4.17
N THR A 393 -10.01 7.13 -5.33
CA THR A 393 -10.83 6.98 -6.54
C THR A 393 -11.15 5.51 -6.74
N TYR A 394 -12.42 5.14 -6.81
CA TYR A 394 -12.86 3.77 -7.04
C TYR A 394 -13.42 3.62 -8.45
N TYR A 395 -12.88 2.65 -9.18
CA TYR A 395 -13.29 2.27 -10.51
C TYR A 395 -14.09 0.97 -10.43
N SER A 396 -15.40 1.05 -10.68
CA SER A 396 -16.26 -0.13 -10.64
C SER A 396 -16.22 -0.96 -11.92
N GLY A 397 -15.74 -0.39 -13.03
CA GLY A 397 -15.92 -0.95 -14.36
C GLY A 397 -17.39 -0.96 -14.80
N ASP A 398 -17.62 -1.32 -16.06
CA ASP A 398 -18.95 -1.66 -16.56
C ASP A 398 -19.40 -3.00 -15.96
N GLN A 399 -20.59 -3.02 -15.34
CA GLN A 399 -21.13 -4.17 -14.60
C GLN A 399 -21.41 -5.38 -15.50
N ASP A 400 -21.46 -5.17 -16.82
CA ASP A 400 -21.72 -6.21 -17.80
C ASP A 400 -20.47 -7.04 -18.16
N TYR A 401 -19.27 -6.63 -17.72
CA TYR A 401 -18.01 -7.35 -17.98
C TYR A 401 -17.37 -7.86 -16.70
N ALA A 402 -17.50 -9.16 -16.45
CA ALA A 402 -16.76 -9.82 -15.37
C ALA A 402 -15.26 -9.82 -15.71
N ILE A 403 -14.48 -9.12 -14.89
CA ILE A 403 -13.02 -9.17 -14.94
C ILE A 403 -12.49 -10.09 -13.84
N MET A 404 -11.41 -10.81 -14.13
CA MET A 404 -10.67 -11.60 -13.17
C MET A 404 -9.93 -10.68 -12.18
N ASP A 405 -9.78 -11.12 -10.94
CA ASP A 405 -9.03 -10.40 -9.92
C ASP A 405 -7.50 -10.62 -10.01
N SER A 406 -6.76 -9.89 -9.17
CA SER A 406 -5.29 -9.92 -9.16
C SER A 406 -4.71 -11.28 -8.75
N GLU A 407 -5.41 -12.05 -7.90
CA GLU A 407 -4.97 -13.38 -7.49
C GLU A 407 -5.15 -14.37 -8.65
N GLY A 408 -6.25 -14.28 -9.41
CA GLY A 408 -6.42 -15.01 -10.66
C GLY A 408 -5.30 -14.73 -11.67
N ALA A 409 -4.93 -13.45 -11.84
CA ALA A 409 -3.83 -13.06 -12.71
C ALA A 409 -2.49 -13.70 -12.32
N LYS A 410 -2.18 -13.73 -11.02
CA LYS A 410 -0.99 -14.43 -10.49
C LYS A 410 -1.08 -15.93 -10.75
N GLN A 411 -2.24 -16.55 -10.54
CA GLN A 411 -2.41 -17.98 -10.75
C GLN A 411 -2.21 -18.40 -12.21
N ILE A 412 -2.59 -17.57 -13.19
CA ILE A 412 -2.31 -17.83 -14.61
C ILE A 412 -0.80 -17.93 -14.83
N VAL A 413 -0.03 -16.94 -14.34
CA VAL A 413 1.44 -16.97 -14.43
C VAL A 413 2.02 -18.22 -13.76
N ASN A 414 1.53 -18.57 -12.56
CA ASN A 414 2.03 -19.71 -11.80
C ASN A 414 1.77 -21.06 -12.51
N LYS A 415 0.69 -21.15 -13.30
CA LYS A 415 0.27 -22.36 -14.00
C LYS A 415 0.88 -22.51 -15.39
N GLU A 416 1.39 -21.43 -15.98
CA GLU A 416 1.99 -21.45 -17.32
C GLU A 416 3.31 -22.22 -17.35
N PHE A 417 4.16 -22.03 -16.34
CA PHE A 417 5.50 -22.67 -16.25
C PHE A 417 5.71 -23.44 -14.93
N PRO A 418 4.90 -24.47 -14.64
CA PRO A 418 4.89 -25.15 -13.34
C PRO A 418 6.22 -25.86 -13.04
N GLU A 419 6.95 -26.31 -14.06
CA GLU A 419 8.26 -26.93 -13.94
C GLU A 419 9.35 -25.96 -13.50
N LYS A 420 9.21 -24.67 -13.86
CA LYS A 420 10.15 -23.62 -13.48
C LYS A 420 9.83 -22.99 -12.13
N ARG A 421 8.62 -23.23 -11.62
CA ARG A 421 8.08 -22.62 -10.39
C ARG A 421 8.18 -21.10 -10.44
N TRP A 422 7.86 -20.53 -11.60
CA TRP A 422 7.77 -19.09 -11.73
C TRP A 422 6.48 -18.60 -11.10
N GLU A 423 6.55 -17.40 -10.54
CA GLU A 423 5.45 -16.81 -9.79
C GLU A 423 5.11 -15.42 -10.31
N GLY A 424 3.82 -15.11 -10.35
CA GLY A 424 3.31 -13.77 -10.63
C GLY A 424 3.44 -12.85 -9.42
N TYR A 425 4.02 -11.67 -9.64
CA TYR A 425 4.23 -10.62 -8.65
C TYR A 425 3.69 -9.28 -9.12
N MET A 426 3.20 -8.49 -8.16
CA MET A 426 2.75 -7.12 -8.35
C MET A 426 1.82 -6.95 -9.57
N PRO A 427 0.68 -7.69 -9.63
CA PRO A 427 -0.33 -7.48 -10.66
C PRO A 427 -0.92 -6.07 -10.55
N VAL A 428 -0.91 -5.33 -11.65
CA VAL A 428 -1.53 -4.00 -11.75
C VAL A 428 -2.44 -3.98 -12.98
N LEU A 429 -3.65 -3.44 -12.81
CA LEU A 429 -4.62 -3.35 -13.88
C LEU A 429 -4.45 -2.02 -14.64
N TYR A 430 -4.27 -2.11 -15.95
CA TYR A 430 -4.20 -0.96 -16.86
C TYR A 430 -5.28 -1.08 -17.93
N ASN A 431 -5.71 0.05 -18.48
CA ASN A 431 -6.52 0.08 -19.70
C ASN A 431 -5.58 0.17 -20.91
N ILE A 432 -5.38 -0.92 -21.66
CA ILE A 432 -4.49 -0.95 -22.84
C ILE A 432 -5.34 -0.96 -24.10
N ASP A 433 -5.31 0.16 -24.83
CA ASP A 433 -6.05 0.38 -26.09
C ASP A 433 -7.58 0.16 -25.98
N GLY A 434 -8.16 0.34 -24.79
CA GLY A 434 -9.58 0.09 -24.51
C GLY A 434 -9.86 -1.29 -23.90
N ASN A 435 -8.82 -2.06 -23.55
CA ASN A 435 -8.95 -3.38 -22.94
C ASN A 435 -8.38 -3.37 -21.51
N PRO A 436 -9.16 -3.74 -20.48
CA PRO A 436 -8.62 -3.93 -19.14
C PRO A 436 -7.62 -5.09 -19.16
N THR A 437 -6.39 -4.82 -18.73
CA THR A 437 -5.24 -5.72 -18.87
C THR A 437 -4.43 -5.75 -17.60
N TRP A 438 -4.25 -6.94 -17.03
CA TRP A 438 -3.32 -7.18 -15.93
C TRP A 438 -1.90 -7.22 -16.45
N VAL A 439 -1.05 -6.36 -15.90
CA VAL A 439 0.40 -6.40 -16.10
C VAL A 439 1.03 -7.01 -14.86
N VAL A 440 1.74 -8.12 -15.04
CA VAL A 440 2.29 -8.92 -13.94
C VAL A 440 3.79 -9.14 -14.15
N ASN A 441 4.58 -8.95 -13.10
CA ASN A 441 6.00 -9.31 -13.10
C ASN A 441 6.13 -10.82 -12.87
N VAL A 442 6.97 -11.51 -13.64
CA VAL A 442 7.21 -12.95 -13.49
C VAL A 442 8.59 -13.16 -12.86
N LEU A 443 8.63 -13.66 -11.63
CA LEU A 443 9.86 -13.92 -10.89
C LEU A 443 10.12 -15.43 -10.77
N ASP A 444 11.39 -15.81 -10.64
CA ASP A 444 11.75 -17.16 -10.20
C ASP A 444 11.73 -17.29 -8.66
N PRO A 445 11.87 -18.51 -8.10
CA PRO A 445 11.88 -18.72 -6.65
C PRO A 445 13.00 -18.01 -5.88
N ASN A 446 13.98 -17.42 -6.57
CA ASN A 446 15.03 -16.61 -5.95
C ASN A 446 14.72 -15.11 -6.07
N GLY A 447 13.49 -14.75 -6.45
CA GLY A 447 13.04 -13.37 -6.67
C GLY A 447 13.81 -12.68 -7.80
N LEU A 448 14.28 -13.43 -8.80
CA LEU A 448 14.90 -12.87 -10.00
C LEU A 448 13.87 -12.74 -11.11
N HIS A 449 13.83 -11.56 -11.73
CA HIS A 449 12.96 -11.32 -12.87
C HIS A 449 13.26 -12.27 -14.03
N LYS A 450 12.19 -12.75 -14.67
CA LYS A 450 12.24 -13.56 -15.89
C LYS A 450 11.51 -12.87 -17.02
N GLN A 451 10.24 -12.55 -16.83
CA GLN A 451 9.36 -12.05 -17.89
C GLN A 451 8.32 -11.07 -17.33
N TYR A 452 7.62 -10.39 -18.22
CA TYR A 452 6.37 -9.70 -17.96
C TYR A 452 5.23 -10.48 -18.61
N ALA A 453 4.09 -10.55 -17.93
CA ALA A 453 2.86 -11.13 -18.46
C ALA A 453 1.79 -10.04 -18.60
N TYR A 454 1.15 -10.00 -19.78
CA TYR A 454 0.01 -9.15 -20.08
C TYR A 454 -1.18 -10.05 -20.29
N ILE A 455 -2.14 -9.98 -19.36
CA ILE A 455 -3.31 -10.87 -19.33
C ILE A 455 -4.55 -10.02 -19.51
N LYS A 456 -5.39 -10.34 -20.50
CA LYS A 456 -6.65 -9.62 -20.68
C LYS A 456 -7.57 -9.93 -19.49
N ALA A 457 -8.07 -8.91 -18.81
CA ALA A 457 -8.77 -9.09 -17.55
C ALA A 457 -10.12 -9.82 -17.69
N ASN A 458 -10.77 -9.72 -18.86
CA ASN A 458 -12.04 -10.42 -19.15
C ASN A 458 -11.86 -11.74 -19.94
N ASP A 459 -10.63 -12.15 -20.24
CA ASP A 459 -10.31 -13.39 -20.93
C ASP A 459 -9.01 -13.97 -20.38
N SER A 460 -9.14 -14.88 -19.42
CA SER A 460 -8.00 -15.50 -18.73
C SER A 460 -7.09 -16.33 -19.66
N ASP A 461 -7.61 -16.77 -20.80
CA ASP A 461 -6.83 -17.56 -21.76
C ASP A 461 -6.00 -16.65 -22.68
N PHE A 462 -6.30 -15.34 -22.70
CA PHE A 462 -5.54 -14.35 -23.44
C PHE A 462 -4.39 -13.79 -22.60
N VAL A 463 -3.23 -14.44 -22.71
CA VAL A 463 -1.98 -14.04 -22.07
C VAL A 463 -0.85 -13.92 -23.07
N VAL A 464 -0.03 -12.87 -22.93
CA VAL A 464 1.21 -12.68 -23.68
C VAL A 464 2.36 -12.43 -22.73
N PHE A 465 3.46 -13.14 -22.95
CA PHE A 465 4.71 -12.97 -22.20
C PHE A 465 5.78 -12.28 -23.05
N GLY A 466 6.67 -11.56 -22.40
CA GLY A 466 7.88 -11.01 -23.02
C GLY A 466 8.96 -10.73 -22.00
N ASP A 467 10.22 -10.64 -22.44
CA ASP A 467 11.35 -10.49 -21.53
C ASP A 467 11.42 -9.07 -20.95
N THR A 468 10.96 -8.08 -21.74
CA THR A 468 10.79 -6.68 -21.31
C THR A 468 9.33 -6.26 -21.37
N ALA A 469 8.96 -5.28 -20.56
CA ALA A 469 7.61 -4.72 -20.54
C ALA A 469 7.17 -4.21 -21.93
N ASN A 470 8.03 -3.48 -22.63
CA ASN A 470 7.72 -2.92 -23.95
C ASN A 470 7.57 -3.99 -25.04
N GLU A 471 8.38 -5.05 -24.97
CA GLU A 471 8.26 -6.19 -25.89
C GLU A 471 6.95 -6.94 -25.66
N ALA A 472 6.63 -7.24 -24.40
CA ALA A 472 5.39 -7.89 -24.02
C ALA A 472 4.16 -7.04 -24.39
N LEU A 473 4.20 -5.72 -24.18
CA LEU A 473 3.15 -4.78 -24.62
C LEU A 473 2.97 -4.81 -26.14
N SER A 474 4.07 -4.77 -26.89
CA SER A 474 4.02 -4.78 -28.36
C SER A 474 3.44 -6.10 -28.89
N ALA A 475 3.84 -7.23 -28.29
CA ALA A 475 3.31 -8.55 -28.61
C ALA A 475 1.83 -8.69 -28.21
N TYR A 476 1.45 -8.15 -27.05
CA TYR A 476 0.06 -8.11 -26.57
C TYR A 476 -0.83 -7.31 -27.52
N ARG A 477 -0.41 -6.10 -27.91
CA ARG A 477 -1.11 -5.26 -28.89
C ARG A 477 -1.27 -5.97 -30.23
N LEU A 478 -0.22 -6.65 -30.70
CA LEU A 478 -0.30 -7.45 -31.91
C LEU A 478 -1.36 -8.55 -31.74
N ALA A 479 -1.28 -9.35 -30.68
CA ALA A 479 -2.25 -10.43 -30.41
C ALA A 479 -3.70 -9.91 -30.30
N LEU A 480 -3.92 -8.70 -29.76
CA LEU A 480 -5.24 -8.08 -29.68
C LEU A 480 -5.84 -7.84 -31.08
N VAL A 481 -5.02 -7.51 -32.07
CA VAL A 481 -5.43 -7.35 -33.47
C VAL A 481 -5.71 -8.70 -34.13
N GLN A 482 -4.92 -9.71 -33.76
CA GLN A 482 -5.02 -11.06 -34.33
C GLN A 482 -6.20 -11.86 -33.78
N ASN A 483 -6.79 -11.46 -32.65
CA ASN A 483 -7.93 -12.15 -32.07
C ASN A 483 -9.26 -11.64 -32.67
N PRO A 484 -9.99 -12.48 -33.44
CA PRO A 484 -11.24 -12.08 -34.09
C PRO A 484 -12.40 -11.85 -33.11
N GLY A 485 -12.30 -12.34 -31.87
CA GLY A 485 -13.28 -12.12 -30.79
C GLY A 485 -13.03 -10.83 -30.00
N ASN A 486 -12.00 -10.05 -30.35
CA ASN A 486 -11.65 -8.83 -29.64
C ASN A 486 -12.53 -7.66 -30.10
N VAL A 487 -13.78 -7.67 -29.65
CA VAL A 487 -14.73 -6.56 -29.78
C VAL A 487 -14.50 -5.61 -28.59
N GLY A 488 -13.29 -5.06 -28.47
CA GLY A 488 -13.00 -4.02 -27.49
C GLY A 488 -13.42 -2.65 -28.05
N ALA A 489 -14.42 -2.02 -27.43
CA ALA A 489 -14.85 -0.63 -27.62
C ALA A 489 -14.75 -0.10 -29.07
N THR A 490 -15.47 -0.73 -29.99
CA THR A 490 -15.46 -0.36 -31.42
C THR A 490 -16.27 0.89 -31.77
N ASP A 491 -16.98 1.50 -30.83
CA ASP A 491 -17.96 2.55 -31.16
C ASP A 491 -17.50 4.00 -30.89
N GLU A 492 -16.37 4.22 -30.18
CA GLU A 492 -15.90 5.60 -29.85
C GLU A 492 -14.48 5.96 -30.30
N ALA A 493 -13.72 5.05 -30.92
CA ALA A 493 -12.43 5.42 -31.51
C ALA A 493 -12.64 6.21 -32.82
N SER A 494 -11.92 7.32 -33.01
CA SER A 494 -11.94 8.10 -34.26
C SER A 494 -11.32 7.28 -35.40
N LEU A 495 -12.17 6.54 -36.12
CA LEU A 495 -11.77 5.84 -37.33
C LEU A 495 -11.44 6.88 -38.41
N GLU A 496 -10.34 6.65 -39.10
CA GLU A 496 -9.94 7.43 -40.24
C GLU A 496 -10.08 6.61 -41.52
N SER A 497 -10.63 7.24 -42.56
CA SER A 497 -10.67 6.63 -43.88
C SER A 497 -9.29 6.76 -44.55
N ARG A 498 -8.78 5.65 -45.09
CA ARG A 498 -7.53 5.58 -45.84
C ARG A 498 -7.77 4.87 -47.15
N THR A 499 -7.48 5.57 -48.24
CA THR A 499 -7.65 5.06 -49.61
C THR A 499 -6.32 5.11 -50.33
N GLY A 500 -5.98 4.06 -51.07
CA GLY A 500 -4.79 4.07 -51.91
C GLY A 500 -4.48 2.73 -52.54
N GLN A 501 -3.38 2.71 -53.29
CA GLN A 501 -2.92 1.52 -53.99
C GLN A 501 -1.96 0.71 -53.10
N ILE A 502 -2.12 -0.60 -53.06
CA ILE A 502 -1.27 -1.50 -52.26
C ILE A 502 0.12 -1.60 -52.89
N SER A 503 1.15 -1.24 -52.13
CA SER A 503 2.55 -1.30 -52.56
C SER A 503 3.21 -2.64 -52.21
N ARG A 504 2.81 -3.24 -51.08
CA ARG A 504 3.26 -4.55 -50.56
C ARG A 504 2.19 -5.18 -49.70
N VAL A 505 2.17 -6.51 -49.69
CA VAL A 505 1.30 -7.33 -48.84
C VAL A 505 2.11 -8.47 -48.22
N LEU A 506 1.76 -8.86 -47.00
CA LEU A 506 2.28 -10.00 -46.29
C LEU A 506 1.12 -10.70 -45.57
N VAL A 507 0.91 -11.98 -45.86
CA VAL A 507 -0.05 -12.80 -45.12
C VAL A 507 0.71 -13.64 -44.12
N THR A 508 0.39 -13.48 -42.85
CA THR A 508 0.92 -14.29 -41.75
C THR A 508 -0.16 -15.23 -41.26
N SER A 509 0.10 -16.54 -41.38
CA SER A 509 -0.77 -17.58 -40.80
C SER A 509 -0.24 -17.92 -39.40
N THR A 510 -1.11 -17.84 -38.40
CA THR A 510 -0.83 -18.24 -37.02
C THR A 510 -1.87 -19.26 -36.56
N ASP A 511 -1.64 -19.90 -35.42
CA ASP A 511 -2.61 -20.83 -34.81
C ASP A 511 -3.93 -20.12 -34.43
N GLN A 512 -3.92 -18.79 -34.31
CA GLN A 512 -5.09 -17.96 -33.97
C GLN A 512 -5.82 -17.37 -35.20
N GLY A 513 -5.30 -17.57 -36.42
CA GLY A 513 -5.93 -17.09 -37.65
C GLY A 513 -4.94 -16.51 -38.67
N GLN A 514 -5.48 -15.95 -39.75
CA GLN A 514 -4.71 -15.29 -40.81
C GLN A 514 -4.74 -13.77 -40.63
N VAL A 515 -3.57 -13.16 -40.61
CA VAL A 515 -3.41 -11.71 -40.47
C VAL A 515 -2.74 -11.20 -41.72
N VAL A 516 -3.35 -10.20 -42.35
CA VAL A 516 -2.82 -9.59 -43.56
C VAL A 516 -2.26 -8.23 -43.18
N GLN A 517 -0.98 -8.04 -43.48
CA GLN A 517 -0.29 -6.78 -43.30
C GLN A 517 0.03 -6.18 -44.67
N PHE A 518 -0.21 -4.89 -44.85
CA PHE A 518 0.03 -4.23 -46.14
C PHE A 518 0.50 -2.78 -45.97
N LEU A 519 1.05 -2.25 -47.06
CA LEU A 519 1.48 -0.86 -47.19
C LEU A 519 0.72 -0.21 -48.34
N ILE A 520 0.32 1.05 -48.16
CA ILE A 520 -0.26 1.90 -49.21
C ILE A 520 0.87 2.73 -49.84
N ASP A 521 0.83 2.92 -51.17
CA ASP A 521 1.81 3.74 -51.88
C ASP A 521 1.85 5.18 -51.35
N GLY A 522 3.06 5.65 -51.02
CA GLY A 522 3.28 6.99 -50.44
C GLY A 522 3.05 7.08 -48.93
N ASP A 523 2.65 5.98 -48.28
CA ASP A 523 2.48 5.88 -46.84
C ASP A 523 3.47 4.87 -46.24
N GLN A 524 4.00 5.17 -45.05
CA GLN A 524 4.89 4.27 -44.31
C GLN A 524 4.17 3.46 -43.22
N THR A 525 2.87 3.71 -43.03
CA THR A 525 2.05 3.04 -42.02
C THR A 525 1.83 1.57 -42.39
N ILE A 526 2.07 0.66 -41.44
CA ILE A 526 1.80 -0.78 -41.62
C ILE A 526 0.35 -1.05 -41.22
N TYR A 527 -0.48 -1.33 -42.21
CA TYR A 527 -1.88 -1.66 -42.00
C TYR A 527 -2.04 -3.15 -41.72
N SER A 528 -2.74 -3.50 -40.64
CA SER A 528 -3.00 -4.89 -40.24
C SER A 528 -4.49 -5.16 -40.21
N VAL A 529 -4.91 -6.25 -40.86
CA VAL A 529 -6.30 -6.71 -40.88
C VAL A 529 -6.38 -8.19 -40.56
N ASN A 530 -7.36 -8.56 -39.74
CA ASN A 530 -7.65 -9.94 -39.45
C ASN A 530 -8.51 -10.54 -40.58
N GLY A 531 -8.05 -11.63 -41.19
CA GLY A 531 -8.75 -12.33 -42.26
C GLY A 531 -10.11 -12.88 -41.83
N SER A 532 -10.35 -13.13 -40.53
CA SER A 532 -11.69 -13.50 -40.06
C SER A 532 -12.68 -12.31 -40.05
N LYS A 533 -12.16 -11.08 -39.91
CA LYS A 533 -12.97 -9.85 -39.90
C LYS A 533 -13.21 -9.31 -41.31
N VAL A 534 -12.19 -9.37 -42.17
CA VAL A 534 -12.28 -9.06 -43.60
C VAL A 534 -11.79 -10.27 -44.40
N PRO A 535 -12.66 -11.26 -44.70
CA PRO A 535 -12.28 -12.50 -45.38
C PRO A 535 -11.56 -12.31 -46.71
N LEU A 536 -11.93 -11.27 -47.47
CA LEU A 536 -11.33 -11.02 -48.77
C LEU A 536 -9.92 -10.43 -48.69
N ALA A 537 -9.49 -9.92 -47.53
CA ALA A 537 -8.16 -9.34 -47.37
C ALA A 537 -7.04 -10.36 -47.60
N ILE A 538 -7.30 -11.66 -47.39
CA ILE A 538 -6.30 -12.72 -47.64
C ILE A 538 -5.88 -12.83 -49.11
N PHE A 539 -6.69 -12.25 -50.01
CA PHE A 539 -6.44 -12.22 -51.44
C PHE A 539 -5.88 -10.88 -51.93
N LEU A 540 -5.52 -9.95 -51.02
CA LEU A 540 -4.87 -8.70 -51.39
C LEU A 540 -3.59 -8.96 -52.18
N GLU A 541 -3.46 -8.28 -53.31
CA GLU A 541 -2.26 -8.29 -54.15
C GLU A 541 -1.66 -6.90 -54.28
N LYS A 542 -0.38 -6.86 -54.69
CA LYS A 542 0.27 -5.59 -55.02
C LYS A 542 -0.41 -4.98 -56.23
N GLY A 543 -0.82 -3.71 -56.10
CA GLY A 543 -1.50 -2.96 -57.15
C GLY A 543 -3.01 -2.84 -56.95
N ASP A 544 -3.60 -3.58 -56.00
CA ASP A 544 -5.01 -3.45 -55.65
C ASP A 544 -5.31 -2.05 -55.10
N GLN A 545 -6.48 -1.53 -55.43
CA GLN A 545 -7.00 -0.29 -54.88
C GLN A 545 -7.89 -0.62 -53.68
N VAL A 546 -7.58 -0.04 -52.53
CA VAL A 546 -8.33 -0.27 -51.29
C VAL A 546 -8.87 1.02 -50.71
N SER A 547 -10.02 0.93 -50.05
CA SER A 547 -10.54 1.93 -49.13
C SER A 547 -10.79 1.26 -47.78
N ALA A 548 -10.09 1.69 -46.74
CA ALA A 548 -10.14 1.08 -45.42
C ALA A 548 -10.51 2.10 -44.35
N GLU A 549 -11.41 1.72 -43.46
CA GLU A 549 -11.63 2.44 -42.20
C GLU A 549 -10.65 1.89 -41.18
N VAL A 550 -9.75 2.76 -40.71
CA VAL A 550 -8.63 2.34 -39.87
C VAL A 550 -8.57 3.11 -38.57
N ARG A 551 -8.11 2.43 -37.52
CA ARG A 551 -7.63 3.06 -36.30
C ARG A 551 -6.12 3.16 -36.41
N ILE A 552 -5.60 4.38 -36.50
CA ILE A 552 -4.16 4.62 -36.48
C ILE A 552 -3.66 4.42 -35.05
N LEU A 553 -2.55 3.70 -34.92
CA LEU A 553 -1.83 3.51 -33.67
C LEU A 553 -0.56 4.38 -33.69
N ASP A 554 -0.15 4.89 -32.52
CA ASP A 554 0.99 5.81 -32.38
C ASP A 554 2.37 5.16 -32.66
N ASN A 555 2.42 3.91 -33.13
CA ASN A 555 3.63 3.16 -33.46
C ASN A 555 3.87 3.02 -34.98
N GLY A 556 3.17 3.81 -35.81
CA GLY A 556 3.29 3.72 -37.27
C GLY A 556 2.60 2.48 -37.84
N THR A 557 1.66 1.90 -37.10
CA THR A 557 0.79 0.83 -37.56
C THR A 557 -0.66 1.27 -37.50
N ALA A 558 -1.53 0.61 -38.25
CA ALA A 558 -2.96 0.89 -38.23
C ALA A 558 -3.74 -0.41 -38.23
N ILE A 559 -4.84 -0.45 -37.47
CA ILE A 559 -5.76 -1.58 -37.44
C ILE A 559 -6.90 -1.29 -38.38
N VAL A 560 -7.10 -2.16 -39.36
CA VAL A 560 -8.24 -2.06 -40.28
C VAL A 560 -9.49 -2.59 -39.61
N ASN A 561 -10.51 -1.75 -39.51
CA ASN A 561 -11.82 -2.12 -39.00
C ASN A 561 -12.70 -2.72 -40.10
N SER A 562 -12.76 -2.05 -41.25
CA SER A 562 -13.41 -2.53 -42.46
C SER A 562 -12.60 -2.11 -43.68
N MET A 563 -12.76 -2.83 -44.78
CA MET A 563 -12.08 -2.54 -46.03
C MET A 563 -12.92 -2.95 -47.22
N GLU A 564 -12.91 -2.10 -48.23
CA GLU A 564 -13.35 -2.38 -49.59
C GLU A 564 -12.12 -2.51 -50.49
N ILE A 565 -12.08 -3.59 -51.26
CA ILE A 565 -11.05 -3.91 -52.25
C ILE A 565 -11.72 -3.88 -53.63
N GLU A 566 -11.27 -2.99 -54.49
CA GLU A 566 -11.83 -2.80 -55.83
C GLU A 566 -11.74 -4.10 -56.64
N GLY A 567 -12.88 -4.58 -57.15
CA GLY A 567 -12.96 -5.81 -57.95
C GLY A 567 -13.08 -7.12 -57.16
N LEU A 568 -12.89 -7.11 -55.84
CA LEU A 568 -13.12 -8.27 -54.96
C LEU A 568 -14.33 -8.08 -54.04
N THR A 569 -14.64 -6.84 -53.67
CA THR A 569 -15.77 -6.50 -52.79
C THR A 569 -16.97 -6.08 -53.65
N PRO A 570 -18.19 -6.57 -53.35
CA PRO A 570 -19.38 -6.34 -54.18
C PRO A 570 -19.87 -4.89 -54.23
#